data_AF-A0A354CI59-F1
#
_entry.id   AF-A0A354CI59-F1
#
_cell.length_a   1.000
_cell.length_b   1.000
_cell.length_c   1.000
_cell.angle_alpha   90.00
_cell.angle_beta   90.00
_cell.angle_gamma   90.00
#
_symmetry.space_group_name_H-M   'P 1'
#
loop_
_entity.id
_entity.type
_entity.pdbx_description
1 polymer ?
#
loop_
_entity_poly.entity_id
_entity_poly.type
_entity_poly.pdbx_seq_one_letter_code
_entity_poly.pdbx_strand_id
1 'polypeptide(L)'
;VQNNELRGAAFSGIPKAKVQSIIIKKVAAMVISIVIIMAVFVTLAVLQIGRILKKLEVASDYAESLDENDLCVEYDNKIKNDVDEYTGIANILYRAINKLRDLITNINTSSQSSLNISSELSRNSQNLSRTTTEIANVISNVTEGAQNQADETQKVAESIQNMGKDIEIIVDNGDKLSEAAQNMSAAQNKVVDTMSVLHSTNQTIMNDVTEVNNQIEITNNSIKSIYSALSIIQDIAEQTNLLSLNASIEAARAGEAGKGFAVVASEIKQLADQSSTNRSEIECSLQALIENYKLIIDKMENTTANIGEQNDKLRETESDFEILNSGIAETTTQIKEINDIVSDINNQREVINEAVLNLSAISEENAASSQEVMASVEELNSIVSIVDDKASELEKMNKELNELVAVFRID
;
A
#
# COMPACT_ATOMS: atom_id res chain seq x y z
N VAL A 1 -175.20 -67.61 41.20
CA VAL A 1 -174.33 -67.43 42.39
C VAL A 1 -172.90 -67.59 41.88
N GLN A 2 -172.04 -66.59 41.67
CA GLN A 2 -171.99 -65.15 41.97
C GLN A 2 -170.91 -64.54 41.04
N ASN A 3 -171.19 -63.38 40.41
CA ASN A 3 -170.30 -62.25 40.00
C ASN A 3 -169.04 -62.46 39.12
N ASN A 4 -168.98 -61.81 37.94
CA ASN A 4 -168.36 -60.48 37.65
C ASN A 4 -166.82 -60.51 37.75
N GLU A 5 -165.98 -60.03 36.83
CA GLU A 5 -166.12 -59.11 35.70
C GLU A 5 -164.76 -59.02 34.96
N LEU A 6 -164.82 -58.50 33.73
CA LEU A 6 -163.79 -57.76 33.00
C LEU A 6 -162.62 -58.44 32.25
N ARG A 7 -162.59 -58.06 30.97
CA ARG A 7 -161.57 -58.17 29.92
C ARG A 7 -160.45 -57.14 30.13
N GLY A 8 -159.24 -57.42 29.61
CA GLY A 8 -158.23 -56.38 29.38
C GLY A 8 -156.99 -56.85 28.64
N ALA A 9 -156.87 -56.54 27.34
CA ALA A 9 -155.60 -56.52 26.63
C ALA A 9 -155.00 -55.11 26.79
N ALA A 10 -153.85 -55.00 27.46
CA ALA A 10 -153.16 -53.73 27.64
C ALA A 10 -152.37 -53.39 26.36
N PHE A 11 -152.86 -52.40 25.60
CA PHE A 11 -152.18 -51.83 24.45
C PHE A 11 -150.97 -51.01 24.93
N SER A 12 -149.78 -51.63 24.92
CA SER A 12 -148.48 -50.98 25.19
C SER A 12 -147.92 -50.24 23.96
N GLY A 13 -148.79 -49.65 23.14
CA GLY A 13 -148.39 -48.91 21.94
C GLY A 13 -148.16 -47.43 22.26
N ILE A 14 -146.93 -46.94 22.09
CA ILE A 14 -146.64 -45.50 22.17
C ILE A 14 -147.24 -44.82 20.93
N PRO A 15 -147.96 -43.69 21.04
CA PRO A 15 -148.52 -42.99 19.89
C PRO A 15 -147.45 -42.67 18.84
N LYS A 16 -147.71 -42.96 17.56
CA LYS A 16 -146.79 -42.69 16.43
C LYS A 16 -146.28 -41.24 16.43
N ALA A 17 -147.12 -40.27 16.82
CA ALA A 17 -146.75 -38.87 16.96
C ALA A 17 -145.71 -38.62 18.08
N LYS A 18 -145.76 -39.39 19.19
CA LYS A 18 -144.77 -39.32 20.28
C LYS A 18 -143.44 -39.96 19.86
N VAL A 19 -143.48 -41.07 19.12
CA VAL A 19 -142.26 -41.69 18.55
C VAL A 19 -141.63 -40.80 17.48
N GLN A 20 -142.41 -40.19 16.58
CA GLN A 20 -141.91 -39.25 15.57
C GLN A 20 -141.29 -37.99 16.19
N SER A 21 -141.88 -37.42 17.25
CA SER A 21 -141.27 -36.26 17.91
C SER A 21 -139.96 -36.57 18.65
N ILE A 22 -139.81 -37.79 19.20
CA ILE A 22 -138.54 -38.25 19.78
C ILE A 22 -137.49 -38.49 18.68
N ILE A 23 -137.87 -39.12 17.56
CA ILE A 23 -136.97 -39.34 16.41
C ILE A 23 -136.53 -37.99 15.83
N ILE A 24 -137.44 -37.05 15.58
CA ILE A 24 -137.10 -35.72 15.04
C ILE A 24 -136.18 -34.96 16.00
N LYS A 25 -136.42 -34.99 17.31
CA LYS A 25 -135.51 -34.35 18.30
C LYS A 25 -134.12 -35.01 18.34
N LYS A 26 -134.04 -36.35 18.23
CA LYS A 26 -132.75 -37.09 18.21
C LYS A 26 -132.00 -36.88 16.89
N VAL A 27 -132.69 -36.87 15.75
CA VAL A 27 -132.11 -36.60 14.43
C VAL A 27 -131.65 -35.13 14.34
N ALA A 28 -132.46 -34.17 14.81
CA ALA A 28 -132.05 -32.77 14.86
C ALA A 28 -130.83 -32.56 15.78
N ALA A 29 -130.80 -33.18 16.96
CA ALA A 29 -129.64 -33.13 17.84
C ALA A 29 -128.38 -33.75 17.21
N MET A 30 -128.53 -34.85 16.45
CA MET A 30 -127.44 -35.50 15.71
C MET A 30 -126.92 -34.63 14.55
N VAL A 31 -127.81 -33.96 13.81
CA VAL A 31 -127.41 -33.04 12.73
C VAL A 31 -126.70 -31.81 13.32
N ILE A 32 -127.21 -31.25 14.42
CA ILE A 32 -126.58 -30.11 15.10
C ILE A 32 -125.19 -30.49 15.64
N SER A 33 -125.02 -31.67 16.23
CA SER A 33 -123.70 -32.11 16.70
C SER A 33 -122.71 -32.33 15.56
N ILE A 34 -123.15 -32.85 14.41
CA ILE A 34 -122.31 -32.97 13.20
C ILE A 34 -121.88 -31.59 12.70
N VAL A 35 -122.79 -30.61 12.63
CA VAL A 35 -122.48 -29.25 12.18
C VAL A 35 -121.50 -28.56 13.14
N ILE A 36 -121.65 -28.72 14.45
CA ILE A 36 -120.73 -28.16 15.44
C ILE A 36 -119.34 -28.80 15.31
N ILE A 37 -119.27 -30.13 15.18
CA ILE A 37 -117.99 -30.84 14.97
C ILE A 37 -117.32 -30.36 13.68
N MET A 38 -118.08 -30.20 12.60
CA MET A 38 -117.58 -29.71 11.32
C MET A 38 -117.07 -28.27 11.43
N ALA A 39 -117.81 -27.38 12.10
CA ALA A 39 -117.39 -26.00 12.34
C ALA A 39 -116.08 -25.93 13.14
N VAL A 40 -115.96 -26.72 14.22
CA VAL A 40 -114.74 -26.82 15.02
C VAL A 40 -113.57 -27.34 14.18
N PHE A 41 -113.79 -28.36 13.32
CA PHE A 41 -112.75 -28.90 12.45
C PHE A 41 -112.27 -27.88 11.42
N VAL A 42 -113.20 -27.13 10.81
CA VAL A 42 -112.88 -26.05 9.88
C VAL A 42 -112.11 -24.92 10.58
N THR A 43 -112.52 -24.51 11.79
CA THR A 43 -111.79 -23.48 12.55
C THR A 43 -110.39 -23.94 12.92
N LEU A 44 -110.20 -25.18 13.38
CA LEU A 44 -108.89 -25.75 13.68
C LEU A 44 -108.01 -25.86 12.42
N ALA A 45 -108.59 -26.26 11.28
CA ALA A 45 -107.88 -26.33 10.00
C ALA A 45 -107.43 -24.93 9.53
N VAL A 46 -108.29 -23.91 9.60
CA VAL A 46 -107.94 -22.53 9.23
C VAL A 46 -106.86 -21.96 10.16
N LEU A 47 -106.94 -22.23 11.47
CA LEU A 47 -105.92 -21.82 12.43
C LEU A 47 -104.57 -22.53 12.19
N GLN A 48 -104.58 -23.82 11.83
CA GLN A 48 -103.37 -24.56 11.45
C GLN A 48 -102.77 -24.03 10.14
N ILE A 49 -103.59 -23.83 9.10
CA ILE A 49 -103.14 -23.26 7.82
C ILE A 49 -102.55 -21.87 8.02
N GLY A 50 -103.19 -21.02 8.82
CA GLY A 50 -102.67 -19.69 9.16
C GLY A 50 -101.35 -19.72 9.95
N ARG A 51 -101.11 -20.76 10.77
CA ARG A 51 -99.82 -20.97 11.44
C ARG A 51 -98.74 -21.44 10.46
N ILE A 52 -99.06 -22.36 9.55
CA ILE A 52 -98.12 -22.87 8.53
C ILE A 52 -97.75 -21.75 7.55
N LEU A 53 -98.72 -20.98 7.06
CA LEU A 53 -98.49 -19.87 6.14
C LEU A 53 -97.55 -18.82 6.73
N LYS A 54 -97.70 -18.46 8.01
CA LYS A 54 -96.77 -17.53 8.69
C LYS A 54 -95.33 -18.05 8.77
N LYS A 55 -95.13 -19.37 8.86
CA LYS A 55 -93.78 -19.97 8.87
C LYS A 55 -93.17 -20.02 7.48
N LEU A 56 -94.00 -20.31 6.48
CA LEU A 56 -93.60 -20.26 5.08
C LEU A 56 -93.31 -18.84 4.61
N GLU A 57 -94.01 -17.84 5.16
CA GLU A 57 -93.69 -16.41 4.98
C GLU A 57 -92.29 -16.11 5.49
N VAL A 58 -91.93 -16.50 6.73
CA VAL A 58 -90.55 -16.34 7.25
C VAL A 58 -89.50 -17.08 6.40
N ALA A 59 -89.81 -18.29 5.92
CA ALA A 59 -88.91 -19.02 5.03
C ALA A 59 -88.78 -18.33 3.65
N SER A 60 -89.88 -17.74 3.15
CA SER A 60 -89.92 -16.95 1.91
C SER A 60 -89.08 -15.69 2.07
N ASP A 61 -89.22 -14.96 3.19
CA ASP A 61 -88.44 -13.77 3.49
C ASP A 61 -86.94 -14.09 3.49
N TYR A 62 -86.52 -15.22 4.10
CA TYR A 62 -85.12 -15.66 4.06
C TYR A 62 -84.65 -16.06 2.66
N ALA A 63 -85.52 -16.63 1.83
CA ALA A 63 -85.18 -16.95 0.46
C ALA A 63 -85.08 -15.68 -0.42
N GLU A 64 -85.95 -14.69 -0.20
CA GLU A 64 -85.93 -13.40 -0.87
C GLU A 64 -84.68 -12.60 -0.49
N SER A 65 -84.32 -12.56 0.80
CA SER A 65 -83.06 -11.94 1.22
C SER A 65 -81.83 -12.62 0.58
N LEU A 66 -81.84 -13.94 0.38
CA LEU A 66 -80.78 -14.63 -0.36
C LEU A 66 -80.74 -14.25 -1.85
N ASP A 67 -81.90 -14.09 -2.50
CA ASP A 67 -82.00 -13.66 -3.91
C ASP A 67 -81.50 -12.22 -4.10
N GLU A 68 -81.80 -11.35 -3.14
CA GLU A 68 -81.36 -9.95 -3.11
C GLU A 68 -79.91 -9.77 -2.63
N ASN A 69 -79.21 -10.86 -2.27
CA ASN A 69 -77.88 -10.84 -1.64
C ASN A 69 -77.83 -10.07 -0.31
N ASP A 70 -78.98 -9.89 0.34
CA ASP A 70 -79.09 -9.33 1.68
C ASP A 70 -78.81 -10.40 2.73
N LEU A 71 -77.60 -10.39 3.25
CA LEU A 71 -77.18 -11.28 4.31
C LEU A 71 -77.40 -10.66 5.68
N CYS A 72 -77.91 -9.43 5.83
CA CYS A 72 -78.12 -8.74 7.11
C CYS A 72 -79.46 -9.10 7.79
N VAL A 73 -79.81 -10.38 7.75
CA VAL A 73 -81.09 -10.87 8.28
C VAL A 73 -80.98 -11.29 9.74
N GLU A 74 -81.97 -10.92 10.56
CA GLU A 74 -82.11 -11.36 11.95
C GLU A 74 -82.99 -12.61 12.10
N TYR A 75 -82.82 -13.35 13.19
CA TYR A 75 -83.64 -14.52 13.49
C TYR A 75 -85.07 -14.09 13.84
N ASP A 76 -86.08 -14.55 13.09
CA ASP A 76 -87.47 -14.16 13.34
C ASP A 76 -88.01 -14.94 14.55
N ASN A 77 -88.41 -14.20 15.58
CA ASN A 77 -88.99 -14.77 16.80
C ASN A 77 -90.32 -15.51 16.57
N LYS A 78 -91.00 -15.30 15.42
CA LYS A 78 -92.25 -16.00 15.04
C LYS A 78 -92.08 -17.52 14.98
N ILE A 79 -90.87 -18.04 14.75
CA ILE A 79 -90.57 -19.47 14.62
C ILE A 79 -89.80 -20.06 15.83
N LYS A 80 -89.53 -19.27 16.87
CA LYS A 80 -88.60 -19.62 17.98
C LYS A 80 -89.02 -20.81 18.85
N ASN A 81 -90.31 -21.03 19.04
CA ASN A 81 -90.85 -22.03 19.98
C ASN A 81 -91.54 -23.22 19.30
N ASP A 82 -91.36 -23.38 17.99
CA ASP A 82 -92.15 -24.29 17.18
C ASP A 82 -91.25 -25.28 16.43
N VAL A 83 -91.45 -26.58 16.64
CA VAL A 83 -90.56 -27.64 16.14
C VAL A 83 -91.36 -28.54 15.20
N ASP A 84 -91.47 -28.11 13.95
CA ASP A 84 -92.06 -28.87 12.84
C ASP A 84 -91.21 -28.74 11.57
N GLU A 85 -91.60 -29.48 10.53
CA GLU A 85 -90.88 -29.54 9.26
C GLU A 85 -90.78 -28.16 8.57
N TYR A 86 -91.78 -27.30 8.75
CA TYR A 86 -91.85 -25.97 8.16
C TYR A 86 -90.91 -24.97 8.86
N THR A 87 -90.84 -25.00 10.20
CA THR A 87 -89.79 -24.27 10.95
C THR A 87 -88.40 -24.81 10.60
N GLY A 88 -88.27 -26.11 10.30
CA GLY A 88 -87.02 -26.71 9.83
C GLY A 88 -86.45 -26.06 8.56
N ILE A 89 -87.30 -25.72 7.59
CA ILE A 89 -86.90 -25.06 6.33
C ILE A 89 -86.36 -23.66 6.61
N ALA A 90 -87.11 -22.84 7.36
CA ALA A 90 -86.67 -21.49 7.72
C ALA A 90 -85.33 -21.49 8.46
N ASN A 91 -85.12 -22.44 9.39
CA ASN A 91 -83.86 -22.61 10.11
C ASN A 91 -82.69 -23.05 9.22
N ILE A 92 -82.94 -23.82 8.15
CA ILE A 92 -81.90 -24.19 7.18
C ILE A 92 -81.49 -22.97 6.36
N LEU A 93 -82.46 -22.20 5.85
CA LEU A 93 -82.21 -20.97 5.09
C LEU A 93 -81.46 -19.93 5.92
N TYR A 94 -81.88 -19.70 7.17
CA TYR A 94 -81.19 -18.79 8.09
C TYR A 94 -79.73 -19.23 8.37
N ARG A 95 -79.49 -20.53 8.58
CA ARG A 95 -78.12 -21.04 8.73
C ARG A 95 -77.29 -20.90 7.44
N ALA A 96 -77.92 -21.02 6.28
CA ALA A 96 -77.25 -20.79 4.99
C ALA A 96 -76.86 -19.32 4.82
N ILE A 97 -77.75 -18.38 5.16
CA ILE A 97 -77.47 -16.93 5.20
C ILE A 97 -76.29 -16.65 6.11
N ASN A 98 -76.29 -17.14 7.35
CA ASN A 98 -75.18 -16.91 8.29
C ASN A 98 -73.85 -17.51 7.80
N LYS A 99 -73.86 -18.73 7.26
CA LYS A 99 -72.64 -19.33 6.69
C LYS A 99 -72.12 -18.54 5.50
N LEU A 100 -73.00 -18.04 4.65
CA LEU A 100 -72.62 -17.20 3.52
C LEU A 100 -72.06 -15.86 4.01
N ARG A 101 -72.69 -15.24 5.02
CA ARG A 101 -72.20 -14.03 5.69
C ARG A 101 -70.79 -14.23 6.22
N ASP A 102 -70.54 -15.31 6.96
CA ASP A 102 -69.20 -15.64 7.49
C ASP A 102 -68.18 -15.84 6.37
N LEU A 103 -68.55 -16.52 5.27
CA LEU A 103 -67.68 -16.71 4.11
C LEU A 103 -67.33 -15.37 3.44
N ILE A 104 -68.33 -14.51 3.21
CA ILE A 104 -68.12 -13.18 2.63
C ILE A 104 -67.23 -12.31 3.53
N THR A 105 -67.47 -12.31 4.84
CA THR A 105 -66.62 -11.58 5.81
C THR A 105 -65.17 -12.08 5.80
N ASN A 106 -64.97 -13.41 5.74
CA ASN A 106 -63.64 -14.00 5.64
C ASN A 106 -62.95 -13.67 4.30
N ILE A 107 -63.69 -13.64 3.19
CA ILE A 107 -63.17 -13.23 1.88
C ILE A 107 -62.75 -11.76 1.91
N ASN A 108 -63.59 -10.85 2.42
CA ASN A 108 -63.26 -9.43 2.56
C ASN A 108 -62.00 -9.22 3.41
N THR A 109 -61.90 -9.92 4.55
CA THR A 109 -60.73 -9.85 5.43
C THR A 109 -59.46 -10.35 4.73
N SER A 110 -59.55 -11.49 4.02
CA SER A 110 -58.43 -12.08 3.30
C SER A 110 -57.99 -11.23 2.11
N SER A 111 -58.95 -10.63 1.39
CA SER A 111 -58.71 -9.71 0.28
C SER A 111 -58.01 -8.44 0.76
N GLN A 112 -58.50 -7.83 1.85
CA GLN A 112 -57.86 -6.66 2.45
C GLN A 112 -56.44 -6.96 2.94
N SER A 113 -56.21 -8.12 3.55
CA SER A 113 -54.86 -8.55 3.94
C SER A 113 -53.95 -8.70 2.71
N SER A 114 -54.47 -9.27 1.61
CA SER A 114 -53.70 -9.46 0.38
C SER A 114 -53.38 -8.14 -0.33
N LEU A 115 -54.29 -7.16 -0.31
CA LEU A 115 -54.03 -5.79 -0.79
C LEU A 115 -52.94 -5.09 0.02
N ASN A 116 -52.93 -5.27 1.34
CA ASN A 116 -51.89 -4.69 2.18
C ASN A 116 -50.52 -5.31 1.84
N ILE A 117 -50.46 -6.64 1.69
CA ILE A 117 -49.24 -7.36 1.31
C ILE A 117 -48.75 -6.93 -0.08
N SER A 118 -49.65 -6.78 -1.07
CA SER A 118 -49.26 -6.35 -2.43
C SER A 118 -48.71 -4.93 -2.42
N SER A 119 -49.32 -4.01 -1.67
CA SER A 119 -48.81 -2.64 -1.52
C SER A 119 -47.44 -2.60 -0.84
N GLU A 120 -47.25 -3.41 0.20
CA GLU A 120 -45.95 -3.55 0.87
C GLU A 120 -44.89 -4.13 -0.06
N LEU A 121 -45.24 -5.13 -0.87
CA LEU A 121 -44.35 -5.76 -1.83
C LEU A 121 -43.90 -4.77 -2.93
N SER A 122 -44.80 -3.94 -3.45
CA SER A 122 -44.43 -2.91 -4.43
C SER A 122 -43.52 -1.85 -3.82
N ARG A 123 -43.80 -1.38 -2.59
CA ARG A 123 -42.90 -0.45 -1.87
C ARG A 123 -41.51 -1.05 -1.62
N ASN A 124 -41.46 -2.32 -1.21
CA ASN A 124 -40.19 -3.02 -0.99
C ASN A 124 -39.42 -3.22 -2.30
N SER A 125 -40.11 -3.48 -3.41
CA SER A 125 -39.51 -3.60 -4.75
C SER A 125 -38.92 -2.28 -5.22
N GLN A 126 -39.61 -1.16 -5.05
CA GLN A 126 -39.09 0.18 -5.35
C GLN A 126 -37.86 0.52 -4.52
N ASN A 127 -37.89 0.21 -3.21
CA ASN A 127 -36.72 0.40 -2.34
C ASN A 127 -35.54 -0.47 -2.79
N LEU A 128 -35.79 -1.73 -3.12
CA LEU A 128 -34.76 -2.65 -3.59
C LEU A 128 -34.16 -2.19 -4.92
N SER A 129 -34.97 -1.70 -5.86
CA SER A 129 -34.52 -1.11 -7.13
C SER A 129 -33.59 0.10 -6.93
N ARG A 130 -33.90 0.96 -5.95
CA ARG A 130 -33.01 2.07 -5.60
C ARG A 130 -31.69 1.57 -5.04
N THR A 131 -31.72 0.59 -4.13
CA THR A 131 -30.52 0.01 -3.53
C THR A 131 -29.66 -0.72 -4.56
N THR A 132 -30.24 -1.47 -5.50
CA THR A 132 -29.46 -2.11 -6.58
C THR A 132 -28.81 -1.08 -7.50
N THR A 133 -29.48 0.04 -7.77
CA THR A 133 -28.88 1.16 -8.53
C THR A 133 -27.70 1.79 -7.78
N GLU A 134 -27.82 1.96 -6.45
CA GLU A 134 -26.71 2.44 -5.61
C GLU A 134 -25.53 1.46 -5.62
N ILE A 135 -25.79 0.15 -5.54
CA ILE A 135 -24.76 -0.89 -5.64
C ILE A 135 -24.07 -0.82 -7.02
N ALA A 136 -24.83 -0.68 -8.10
CA ALA A 136 -24.26 -0.56 -9.45
C ALA A 136 -23.25 0.61 -9.55
N ASN A 137 -23.61 1.77 -9.00
CA ASN A 137 -22.74 2.94 -8.98
C ASN A 137 -21.46 2.71 -8.15
N VAL A 138 -21.59 2.07 -6.99
CA VAL A 138 -20.42 1.72 -6.16
C VAL A 138 -19.48 0.78 -6.91
N ILE A 139 -20.01 -0.25 -7.57
CA ILE A 139 -19.21 -1.21 -8.33
C ILE A 139 -18.56 -0.60 -9.57
N SER A 140 -19.22 0.37 -10.22
CA SER A 140 -18.60 1.16 -11.29
C SER A 140 -17.36 1.90 -10.77
N ASN A 141 -17.44 2.52 -9.59
CA ASN A 141 -16.30 3.20 -8.97
C ASN A 141 -15.18 2.21 -8.58
N VAL A 142 -15.53 1.01 -8.11
CA VAL A 142 -14.53 -0.05 -7.82
C VAL A 142 -13.82 -0.48 -9.09
N THR A 143 -14.54 -0.63 -10.20
CA THR A 143 -13.96 -0.99 -11.51
C THR A 143 -13.00 0.09 -12.01
N GLU A 144 -13.40 1.37 -11.93
CA GLU A 144 -12.52 2.49 -12.27
C GLU A 144 -11.29 2.55 -11.35
N GLY A 145 -11.47 2.30 -10.06
CA GLY A 145 -10.38 2.20 -9.09
C GLY A 145 -9.39 1.07 -9.42
N ALA A 146 -9.89 -0.10 -9.80
CA ALA A 146 -9.07 -1.24 -10.20
C ALA A 146 -8.25 -0.96 -11.47
N GLN A 147 -8.85 -0.28 -12.46
CA GLN A 147 -8.15 0.13 -13.68
C GLN A 147 -7.05 1.15 -13.39
N ASN A 148 -7.37 2.18 -12.60
CA ASN A 148 -6.37 3.18 -12.18
C ASN A 148 -5.23 2.53 -11.40
N GLN A 149 -5.54 1.56 -10.54
CA GLN A 149 -4.54 0.80 -9.80
C GLN A 149 -3.65 -0.03 -10.74
N ALA A 150 -4.20 -0.65 -11.79
CA ALA A 150 -3.41 -1.38 -12.79
C ALA A 150 -2.45 -0.45 -13.53
N ASP A 151 -2.92 0.72 -13.99
CA ASP A 151 -2.12 1.71 -14.70
C ASP A 151 -0.97 2.25 -13.83
N GLU A 152 -1.23 2.58 -12.57
CA GLU A 152 -0.19 3.02 -11.63
C GLU A 152 0.79 1.90 -11.29
N THR A 153 0.30 0.67 -11.13
CA THR A 153 1.16 -0.51 -10.89
C THR A 153 2.13 -0.74 -12.04
N GLN A 154 1.69 -0.53 -13.29
CA GLN A 154 2.56 -0.62 -14.46
C GLN A 154 3.65 0.46 -14.46
N LYS A 155 3.34 1.71 -14.12
CA LYS A 155 4.34 2.80 -14.01
C LYS A 155 5.39 2.49 -12.92
N VAL A 156 4.96 1.90 -11.81
CA VAL A 156 5.87 1.47 -10.75
C VAL A 156 6.77 0.33 -11.25
N ALA A 157 6.24 -0.64 -12.00
CA ALA A 157 7.02 -1.71 -12.61
C ALA A 157 8.13 -1.17 -13.54
N GLU A 158 7.80 -0.20 -14.40
CA GLU A 158 8.77 0.47 -15.27
C GLU A 158 9.85 1.20 -14.46
N SER A 159 9.48 1.85 -13.36
CA SER A 159 10.42 2.54 -12.46
C SER A 159 11.37 1.55 -11.77
N ILE A 160 10.88 0.38 -11.36
CA ILE A 160 11.69 -0.71 -10.79
C ILE A 160 12.69 -1.27 -11.81
N GLN A 161 12.30 -1.35 -13.09
CA GLN A 161 13.20 -1.77 -14.15
C GLN A 161 14.33 -0.76 -14.36
N ASN A 162 13.99 0.54 -14.40
CA ASN A 162 14.99 1.61 -14.50
C ASN A 162 15.94 1.61 -13.29
N MET A 163 15.40 1.42 -12.09
CA MET A 163 16.19 1.28 -10.87
C MET A 163 17.18 0.11 -10.95
N GLY A 164 16.77 -1.03 -11.54
CA GLY A 164 17.68 -2.16 -11.80
C GLY A 164 18.86 -1.79 -12.71
N LYS A 165 18.60 -1.02 -13.77
CA LYS A 165 19.65 -0.53 -14.68
C LYS A 165 20.59 0.45 -13.98
N ASP A 166 20.06 1.35 -13.16
CA ASP A 166 20.87 2.32 -12.42
C ASP A 166 21.77 1.62 -11.40
N ILE A 167 21.28 0.57 -10.74
CA ILE A 167 22.07 -0.31 -9.86
C ILE A 167 23.24 -0.94 -10.62
N GLU A 168 23.00 -1.52 -11.80
CA GLU A 168 24.08 -2.11 -12.63
C GLU A 168 25.17 -1.06 -12.97
N ILE A 169 24.76 0.16 -13.31
CA ILE A 169 25.69 1.26 -13.60
C ILE A 169 26.52 1.63 -12.36
N ILE A 170 25.90 1.66 -11.18
CA ILE A 170 26.62 1.99 -9.94
C ILE A 170 27.64 0.89 -9.61
N VAL A 171 27.28 -0.39 -9.76
CA VAL A 171 28.20 -1.51 -9.53
C VAL A 171 29.40 -1.43 -10.49
N ASP A 172 29.17 -1.25 -11.79
CA ASP A 172 30.25 -1.11 -12.79
C ASP A 172 31.17 0.08 -12.50
N ASN A 173 30.60 1.22 -12.05
CA ASN A 173 31.38 2.37 -11.63
C ASN A 173 32.17 2.10 -10.34
N GLY A 174 31.60 1.36 -9.40
CA GLY A 174 32.27 0.91 -8.17
C GLY A 174 33.48 0.04 -8.47
N ASP A 175 33.36 -0.90 -9.40
CA ASP A 175 34.45 -1.78 -9.85
C ASP A 175 35.57 -0.96 -10.51
N LYS A 176 35.22 -0.04 -11.41
CA LYS A 176 36.20 0.87 -12.05
C LYS A 176 36.93 1.76 -11.05
N LEU A 177 36.21 2.28 -10.04
CA LEU A 177 36.80 3.06 -8.96
C LEU A 177 37.75 2.21 -8.10
N SER A 178 37.38 0.95 -7.83
CA SER A 178 38.24 0.02 -7.09
C SER A 178 39.53 -0.27 -7.85
N GLU A 179 39.44 -0.53 -9.16
CA GLU A 179 40.61 -0.71 -10.03
C GLU A 179 41.49 0.54 -10.06
N ALA A 180 40.90 1.73 -10.18
CA ALA A 180 41.64 2.99 -10.15
C ALA A 180 42.38 3.19 -8.82
N ALA A 181 41.73 2.91 -7.68
CA ALA A 181 42.34 2.99 -6.35
C ALA A 181 43.50 2.00 -6.19
N GLN A 182 43.36 0.77 -6.70
CA GLN A 182 44.44 -0.23 -6.71
C GLN A 182 45.63 0.23 -7.55
N ASN A 183 45.39 0.79 -8.74
CA ASN A 183 46.44 1.34 -9.60
C ASN A 183 47.16 2.52 -8.94
N MET A 184 46.43 3.40 -8.25
CA MET A 184 47.02 4.50 -7.48
C MET A 184 47.89 3.99 -6.33
N SER A 185 47.42 2.98 -5.59
CA SER A 185 48.19 2.34 -4.51
C SER A 185 49.49 1.71 -5.03
N ALA A 186 49.43 1.01 -6.17
CA ALA A 186 50.61 0.43 -6.81
C ALA A 186 51.61 1.51 -7.28
N ALA A 187 51.12 2.59 -7.88
CA ALA A 187 51.96 3.71 -8.29
C ALA A 187 52.63 4.39 -7.09
N GLN A 188 51.90 4.52 -5.97
CA GLN A 188 52.43 5.08 -4.75
C GLN A 188 53.57 4.22 -4.15
N ASN A 189 53.41 2.90 -4.09
CA ASN A 189 54.48 2.02 -3.60
C ASN A 189 55.79 2.24 -4.36
N LYS A 190 55.71 2.44 -5.68
CA LYS A 190 56.87 2.77 -6.51
C LYS A 190 57.49 4.13 -6.16
N VAL A 191 56.68 5.11 -5.75
CA VAL A 191 57.20 6.41 -5.28
C VAL A 191 57.94 6.26 -3.95
N VAL A 192 57.39 5.48 -3.01
CA VAL A 192 58.05 5.19 -1.73
C VAL A 192 59.42 4.55 -1.96
N ASP A 193 59.49 3.54 -2.84
CA ASP A 193 60.77 2.92 -3.23
C ASP A 193 61.75 3.95 -3.83
N THR A 194 61.26 4.83 -4.70
CA THR A 194 62.08 5.87 -5.34
C THR A 194 62.60 6.88 -4.32
N MET A 195 61.79 7.28 -3.33
CA MET A 195 62.20 8.19 -2.26
C MET A 195 63.27 7.56 -1.37
N SER A 196 63.15 6.27 -1.06
CA SER A 196 64.18 5.52 -0.33
C SER A 196 65.54 5.56 -1.06
N VAL A 197 65.53 5.34 -2.38
CA VAL A 197 66.74 5.43 -3.22
C VAL A 197 67.31 6.86 -3.24
N LEU A 198 66.47 7.88 -3.37
CA LEU A 198 66.89 9.28 -3.34
C LEU A 198 67.51 9.67 -2.00
N HIS A 199 66.93 9.21 -0.89
CA HIS A 199 67.46 9.45 0.44
C HIS A 199 68.86 8.84 0.61
N SER A 200 69.04 7.57 0.21
CA SER A 200 70.35 6.91 0.23
C SER A 200 71.38 7.60 -0.67
N THR A 201 70.94 8.08 -1.84
CA THR A 201 71.81 8.82 -2.77
C THR A 201 72.26 10.16 -2.16
N ASN A 202 71.34 10.92 -1.57
CA ASN A 202 71.67 12.17 -0.89
C ASN A 202 72.63 11.98 0.28
N GLN A 203 72.45 10.89 1.05
CA GLN A 203 73.37 10.58 2.14
C GLN A 203 74.78 10.25 1.62
N THR A 204 74.88 9.58 0.47
CA THR A 204 76.17 9.33 -0.19
C THR A 204 76.82 10.65 -0.62
N ILE A 205 76.07 11.54 -1.26
CA ILE A 205 76.58 12.86 -1.68
C ILE A 205 77.06 13.69 -0.48
N MET A 206 76.34 13.66 0.65
CA MET A 206 76.79 14.34 1.88
C MET A 206 78.13 13.80 2.39
N ASN A 207 78.33 12.49 2.32
CA ASN A 207 79.62 11.89 2.70
C ASN A 207 80.73 12.34 1.75
N ASP A 208 80.47 12.34 0.43
CA ASP A 208 81.44 12.80 -0.58
C ASP A 208 81.82 14.27 -0.37
N VAL A 209 80.85 15.15 -0.10
CA VAL A 209 81.10 16.57 0.22
C VAL A 209 81.94 16.71 1.49
N THR A 210 81.67 15.89 2.51
CA THR A 210 82.46 15.88 3.76
C THR A 210 83.91 15.45 3.50
N GLU A 211 84.11 14.44 2.66
CA GLU A 211 85.44 13.97 2.26
C GLU A 211 86.21 15.04 1.47
N VAL A 212 85.54 15.72 0.53
CA VAL A 212 86.14 16.84 -0.22
C VAL A 212 86.54 17.98 0.71
N ASN A 213 85.70 18.34 1.69
CA ASN A 213 86.02 19.37 2.68
C ASN A 213 87.27 19.00 3.51
N ASN A 214 87.39 17.75 3.94
CA ASN A 214 88.58 17.27 4.63
C ASN A 214 89.83 17.35 3.73
N GLN A 215 89.70 16.99 2.45
CA GLN A 215 90.79 17.06 1.50
C GLN A 215 91.26 18.51 1.25
N ILE A 216 90.33 19.46 1.21
CA ILE A 216 90.64 20.91 1.13
C ILE A 216 91.45 21.36 2.35
N GLU A 217 91.08 20.93 3.55
CA GLU A 217 91.81 21.28 4.77
C GLU A 217 93.25 20.75 4.75
N ILE A 218 93.44 19.49 4.36
CA ILE A 218 94.76 18.87 4.20
C ILE A 218 95.62 19.66 3.20
N THR A 219 95.04 20.05 2.06
CA THR A 219 95.79 20.81 1.06
C THR A 219 96.10 22.24 1.51
N ASN A 220 95.19 22.90 2.23
CA ASN A 220 95.45 24.21 2.82
C ASN A 220 96.62 24.16 3.82
N ASN A 221 96.71 23.10 4.62
CA ASN A 221 97.85 22.89 5.51
C ASN A 221 99.15 22.64 4.74
N SER A 222 99.09 21.90 3.64
CA SER A 222 100.25 21.69 2.75
C SER A 222 100.76 23.00 2.14
N ILE A 223 99.85 23.90 1.73
CA ILE A 223 100.20 25.23 1.22
C ILE A 223 100.93 26.06 2.29
N LYS A 224 100.44 26.06 3.53
CA LYS A 224 101.12 26.77 4.64
C LYS A 224 102.54 26.25 4.87
N SER A 225 102.74 24.94 4.78
CA SER A 225 104.08 24.34 4.87
C SER A 225 105.00 24.79 3.73
N ILE A 226 104.47 24.91 2.50
CA ILE A 226 105.25 25.42 1.35
C ILE A 226 105.64 26.89 1.56
N TYR A 227 104.74 27.74 2.07
CA TYR A 227 105.08 29.12 2.42
C TYR A 227 106.22 29.21 3.43
N SER A 228 106.19 28.36 4.47
CA SER A 228 107.28 28.29 5.44
C SER A 228 108.61 27.89 4.79
N ALA A 229 108.60 26.94 3.85
CA ALA A 229 109.79 26.55 3.11
C ALA A 229 110.31 27.68 2.19
N LEU A 230 109.41 28.41 1.51
CA LEU A 230 109.78 29.56 0.67
C LEU A 230 110.40 30.70 1.49
N SER A 231 109.94 30.94 2.72
CA SER A 231 110.56 31.90 3.64
C SER A 231 112.00 31.50 3.96
N ILE A 232 112.27 30.22 4.23
CA ILE A 232 113.63 29.73 4.49
C ILE A 232 114.51 29.88 3.23
N ILE A 233 113.96 29.59 2.06
CA ILE A 233 114.68 29.77 0.78
C ILE A 233 115.01 31.25 0.56
N GLN A 234 114.12 32.17 0.93
CA GLN A 234 114.39 33.60 0.86
C GLN A 234 115.54 34.00 1.77
N ASP A 235 115.51 33.55 3.03
CA ASP A 235 116.57 33.82 4.00
C ASP A 235 117.93 33.31 3.50
N ILE A 236 117.95 32.10 2.92
CA ILE A 236 119.15 31.52 2.31
C ILE A 236 119.61 32.33 1.10
N ALA A 237 118.69 32.73 0.21
CA ALA A 237 119.02 33.51 -0.98
C ALA A 237 119.58 34.89 -0.60
N GLU A 238 119.00 35.59 0.38
CA GLU A 238 119.50 36.86 0.90
C GLU A 238 120.86 36.72 1.57
N GLN A 239 121.04 35.70 2.42
CA GLN A 239 122.34 35.42 3.04
C GLN A 239 123.39 35.09 1.99
N THR A 240 123.05 34.31 0.97
CA THR A 240 123.95 33.93 -0.12
C THR A 240 124.30 35.14 -0.98
N ASN A 241 123.33 36.02 -1.26
CA ASN A 241 123.55 37.29 -1.96
C ASN A 241 124.51 38.18 -1.16
N LEU A 242 124.28 38.36 0.13
CA LEU A 242 125.16 39.11 1.04
C LEU A 242 126.57 38.50 1.13
N LEU A 243 126.69 37.18 1.23
CA LEU A 243 127.98 36.48 1.23
C LEU A 243 128.73 36.71 -0.09
N SER A 244 128.02 36.56 -1.22
CA SER A 244 128.58 36.73 -2.56
C SER A 244 128.99 38.18 -2.84
N LEU A 245 128.27 39.15 -2.29
CA LEU A 245 128.59 40.56 -2.36
C LEU A 245 129.85 40.87 -1.56
N ASN A 246 129.95 40.38 -0.33
CA ASN A 246 131.15 40.51 0.50
C ASN A 246 132.37 39.84 -0.15
N ALA A 247 132.19 38.65 -0.75
CA ALA A 247 133.24 37.95 -1.49
C ALA A 247 133.65 38.71 -2.77
N SER A 248 132.70 39.31 -3.49
CA SER A 248 132.97 40.14 -4.67
C SER A 248 133.75 41.41 -4.31
N ILE A 249 133.41 42.04 -3.17
CA ILE A 249 134.14 43.21 -2.64
C ILE A 249 135.57 42.84 -2.30
N GLU A 250 135.80 41.74 -1.58
CA GLU A 250 137.14 41.32 -1.16
C GLU A 250 137.98 40.81 -2.34
N ALA A 251 137.35 40.17 -3.33
CA ALA A 251 137.98 39.79 -4.59
C ALA A 251 138.40 41.02 -5.43
N ALA A 252 137.59 42.09 -5.46
CA ALA A 252 137.96 43.36 -6.07
C ALA A 252 139.12 44.05 -5.32
N ARG A 253 139.19 43.88 -3.99
CA ARG A 253 140.23 44.42 -3.11
C ARG A 253 141.60 43.74 -3.32
N ALA A 254 141.60 42.45 -3.69
CA ALA A 254 142.80 41.67 -4.01
C ALA A 254 143.39 41.93 -5.42
N GLY A 255 142.77 42.80 -6.23
CA GLY A 255 143.29 43.22 -7.54
C GLY A 255 143.39 42.08 -8.56
N GLU A 256 144.51 42.02 -9.31
CA GLU A 256 144.74 41.01 -10.37
C GLU A 256 144.65 39.55 -9.86
N ALA A 257 145.06 39.28 -8.62
CA ALA A 257 145.01 37.94 -8.02
C ALA A 257 143.59 37.47 -7.66
N GLY A 258 142.63 38.40 -7.51
CA GLY A 258 141.25 38.13 -7.13
C GLY A 258 140.29 37.93 -8.30
N LYS A 259 140.72 38.13 -9.55
CA LYS A 259 139.84 38.08 -10.75
C LYS A 259 139.05 36.78 -10.87
N GLY A 260 139.66 35.62 -10.63
CA GLY A 260 138.96 34.32 -10.69
C GLY A 260 137.88 34.17 -9.60
N PHE A 261 138.17 34.65 -8.39
CA PHE A 261 137.21 34.66 -7.27
C PHE A 261 136.06 35.66 -7.49
N ALA A 262 136.33 36.80 -8.13
CA ALA A 262 135.30 37.78 -8.46
C ALA A 262 134.27 37.23 -9.46
N VAL A 263 134.71 36.43 -10.44
CA VAL A 263 133.81 35.76 -11.39
C VAL A 263 132.91 34.76 -10.67
N VAL A 264 133.47 33.92 -9.79
CA VAL A 264 132.68 32.96 -9.01
C VAL A 264 131.71 33.66 -8.06
N ALA A 265 132.13 34.74 -7.40
CA ALA A 265 131.26 35.51 -6.51
C ALA A 265 130.11 36.20 -7.27
N SER A 266 130.36 36.70 -8.49
CA SER A 266 129.30 37.23 -9.37
C SER A 266 128.32 36.15 -9.83
N GLU A 267 128.78 34.94 -10.13
CA GLU A 267 127.92 33.82 -10.52
C GLU A 267 127.04 33.35 -9.34
N ILE A 268 127.61 33.28 -8.13
CA ILE A 268 126.85 32.96 -6.90
C ILE A 268 125.80 34.04 -6.62
N LYS A 269 126.14 35.31 -6.83
CA LYS A 269 125.19 36.42 -6.71
C LYS A 269 124.03 36.27 -7.67
N GLN A 270 124.33 35.98 -8.94
CA GLN A 270 123.32 35.77 -9.97
C GLN A 270 122.43 34.57 -9.65
N LEU A 271 122.97 33.46 -9.14
CA LEU A 271 122.19 32.30 -8.67
C LEU A 271 121.29 32.66 -7.48
N ALA A 272 121.76 33.47 -6.54
CA ALA A 272 120.96 33.95 -5.41
C ALA A 272 119.80 34.86 -5.87
N ASP A 273 120.07 35.79 -6.79
CA ASP A 273 119.05 36.66 -7.38
C ASP A 273 118.01 35.86 -8.22
N GLN A 274 118.47 34.84 -8.97
CA GLN A 274 117.59 33.89 -9.66
C GLN A 274 116.74 33.06 -8.70
N SER A 275 117.31 32.59 -7.58
CA SER A 275 116.58 31.85 -6.55
C SER A 275 115.47 32.71 -5.90
N SER A 276 115.76 34.00 -5.66
CA SER A 276 114.77 34.97 -5.15
C SER A 276 113.64 35.19 -6.16
N THR A 277 113.97 35.33 -7.45
CA THR A 277 112.97 35.53 -8.52
C THR A 277 112.08 34.28 -8.68
N ASN A 278 112.67 33.08 -8.76
CA ASN A 278 111.92 31.83 -8.83
C ASN A 278 111.01 31.63 -7.60
N ARG A 279 111.48 32.02 -6.40
CA ARG A 279 110.64 32.01 -5.18
C ARG A 279 109.41 32.89 -5.36
N SER A 280 109.57 34.11 -5.85
CA SER A 280 108.44 35.02 -6.11
C SER A 280 107.45 34.48 -7.14
N GLU A 281 107.91 33.77 -8.17
CA GLU A 281 107.03 33.09 -9.12
C GLU A 281 106.22 31.95 -8.48
N ILE A 282 106.87 31.15 -7.61
CA ILE A 282 106.18 30.08 -6.85
C ILE A 282 105.16 30.70 -5.89
N GLU A 283 105.51 31.81 -5.22
CA GLU A 283 104.61 32.52 -4.31
C GLU A 283 103.39 33.09 -5.04
N CYS A 284 103.58 33.67 -6.23
CA CYS A 284 102.46 34.12 -7.07
C CYS A 284 101.55 32.95 -7.47
N SER A 285 102.13 31.80 -7.83
CA SER A 285 101.38 30.58 -8.17
C SER A 285 100.59 30.02 -6.97
N LEU A 286 101.18 30.07 -5.77
CA LEU A 286 100.50 29.67 -4.53
C LEU A 286 99.37 30.62 -4.15
N GLN A 287 99.55 31.93 -4.36
CA GLN A 287 98.50 32.91 -4.13
C GLN A 287 97.28 32.63 -5.03
N ALA A 288 97.51 32.37 -6.32
CA ALA A 288 96.45 31.98 -7.26
C ALA A 288 95.81 30.64 -6.85
N LEU A 289 96.57 29.69 -6.32
CA LEU A 289 96.06 28.43 -5.80
C LEU A 289 95.14 28.66 -4.58
N ILE A 290 95.52 29.53 -3.65
CA ILE A 290 94.70 29.90 -2.47
C ILE A 290 93.39 30.55 -2.89
N GLU A 291 93.41 31.45 -3.87
CA GLU A 291 92.20 32.08 -4.39
C GLU A 291 91.24 31.05 -4.99
N ASN A 292 91.76 30.09 -5.76
CA ASN A 292 90.96 28.98 -6.27
C ASN A 292 90.39 28.10 -5.14
N TYR A 293 91.15 27.84 -4.07
CA TYR A 293 90.64 27.08 -2.93
C TYR A 293 89.49 27.77 -2.21
N LYS A 294 89.56 29.09 -2.00
CA LYS A 294 88.46 29.85 -1.40
C LYS A 294 87.18 29.71 -2.22
N LEU A 295 87.29 29.77 -3.55
CA LEU A 295 86.15 29.56 -4.44
C LEU A 295 85.56 28.14 -4.30
N ILE A 296 86.40 27.12 -4.12
CA ILE A 296 85.94 25.74 -3.91
C ILE A 296 85.22 25.62 -2.57
N ILE A 297 85.74 26.22 -1.49
CA ILE A 297 85.10 26.24 -0.17
C ILE A 297 83.71 26.88 -0.27
N ASP A 298 83.61 28.07 -0.85
CA ASP A 298 82.32 28.77 -1.03
C ASP A 298 81.33 27.91 -1.84
N LYS A 299 81.81 27.19 -2.87
CA LYS A 299 80.97 26.25 -3.64
C LYS A 299 80.54 25.04 -2.82
N MET A 300 81.40 24.50 -1.96
CA MET A 300 81.08 23.34 -1.11
C MET A 300 80.10 23.71 0.01
N GLU A 301 80.21 24.92 0.59
CA GLU A 301 79.22 25.44 1.53
C GLU A 301 77.85 25.57 0.87
N ASN A 302 77.78 26.17 -0.32
CA ASN A 302 76.54 26.25 -1.09
C ASN A 302 75.99 24.86 -1.47
N THR A 303 76.86 23.92 -1.83
CA THR A 303 76.45 22.54 -2.15
C THR A 303 75.86 21.85 -0.92
N THR A 304 76.48 22.02 0.25
CA THR A 304 75.97 21.50 1.53
C THR A 304 74.60 22.08 1.86
N ALA A 305 74.42 23.39 1.71
CA ALA A 305 73.14 24.06 1.92
C ALA A 305 72.05 23.53 0.97
N ASN A 306 72.36 23.36 -0.32
CA ASN A 306 71.44 22.82 -1.32
C ASN A 306 71.02 21.39 -1.01
N ILE A 307 71.93 20.53 -0.54
CA ILE A 307 71.59 19.15 -0.15
C ILE A 307 70.70 19.15 1.10
N GLY A 308 70.94 20.06 2.05
CA GLY A 308 70.07 20.26 3.21
C GLY A 308 68.63 20.59 2.79
N GLU A 309 68.46 21.60 1.94
CA GLU A 309 67.15 21.98 1.39
C GLU A 309 66.50 20.82 0.61
N GLN A 310 67.27 20.10 -0.19
CA GLN A 310 66.78 18.93 -0.92
C GLN A 310 66.26 17.84 0.03
N ASN A 311 66.94 17.59 1.15
CA ASN A 311 66.52 16.59 2.13
C ASN A 311 65.22 17.00 2.84
N ASP A 312 65.07 18.29 3.16
CA ASP A 312 63.82 18.82 3.72
C ASP A 312 62.66 18.65 2.72
N LYS A 313 62.89 18.92 1.43
CA LYS A 313 61.88 18.69 0.37
C LYS A 313 61.54 17.23 0.14
N LEU A 314 62.51 16.32 0.27
CA LEU A 314 62.24 14.88 0.22
C LEU A 314 61.34 14.44 1.38
N ARG A 315 61.59 14.91 2.61
CA ARG A 315 60.75 14.62 3.78
C ARG A 315 59.33 15.19 3.65
N GLU A 316 59.20 16.40 3.13
CA GLU A 316 57.89 17.01 2.83
C GLU A 316 57.11 16.13 1.84
N THR A 317 57.78 15.71 0.76
CA THR A 317 57.16 14.84 -0.25
C THR A 317 56.77 13.47 0.31
N GLU A 318 57.61 12.87 1.16
CA GLU A 318 57.30 11.61 1.84
C GLU A 318 56.03 11.73 2.69
N SER A 319 55.90 12.80 3.48
CA SER A 319 54.70 13.09 4.27
C SER A 319 53.46 13.28 3.39
N ASP A 320 53.58 13.96 2.25
CA ASP A 320 52.46 14.16 1.32
C ASP A 320 51.98 12.82 0.74
N PHE A 321 52.90 11.91 0.42
CA PHE A 321 52.53 10.57 -0.05
C PHE A 321 51.92 9.70 1.04
N GLU A 322 52.33 9.81 2.31
CA GLU A 322 51.65 9.11 3.41
C GLU A 322 50.18 9.52 3.54
N ILE A 323 49.89 10.82 3.44
CA ILE A 323 48.51 11.34 3.43
C ILE A 323 47.74 10.79 2.23
N LEU A 324 48.36 10.76 1.05
CA LEU A 324 47.77 10.21 -0.16
C LEU A 324 47.45 8.71 -0.01
N ASN A 325 48.29 7.94 0.70
CA ASN A 325 48.02 6.53 1.01
C ASN A 325 46.74 6.36 1.82
N SER A 326 46.63 7.16 2.87
CA SER A 326 45.48 7.13 3.77
C SER A 326 44.21 7.48 2.99
N GLY A 327 44.27 8.47 2.10
CA GLY A 327 43.15 8.85 1.23
C GLY A 327 42.74 7.73 0.27
N ILE A 328 43.69 7.00 -0.33
CA ILE A 328 43.39 5.85 -1.20
C ILE A 328 42.76 4.70 -0.41
N ALA A 329 43.28 4.40 0.78
CA ALA A 329 42.74 3.35 1.65
C ALA A 329 41.31 3.67 2.13
N GLU A 330 41.06 4.93 2.49
CA GLU A 330 39.73 5.43 2.83
C GLU A 330 38.78 5.33 1.63
N THR A 331 39.22 5.78 0.44
CA THR A 331 38.44 5.67 -0.80
C THR A 331 38.06 4.22 -1.10
N THR A 332 38.99 3.28 -0.93
CA THR A 332 38.74 1.84 -1.12
C THR A 332 37.68 1.32 -0.14
N THR A 333 37.71 1.79 1.11
CA THR A 333 36.72 1.43 2.13
C THR A 333 35.34 1.98 1.76
N GLN A 334 35.26 3.25 1.36
CA GLN A 334 34.01 3.88 0.93
C GLN A 334 33.40 3.20 -0.30
N ILE A 335 34.22 2.78 -1.28
CA ILE A 335 33.73 2.00 -2.45
C ILE A 335 33.08 0.70 -1.99
N LYS A 336 33.66 0.00 -1.01
CA LYS A 336 33.08 -1.23 -0.46
C LYS A 336 31.75 -0.95 0.23
N GLU A 337 31.66 0.09 1.05
CA GLU A 337 30.41 0.49 1.70
C GLU A 337 29.31 0.84 0.69
N ILE A 338 29.67 1.53 -0.41
CA ILE A 338 28.74 1.81 -1.52
C ILE A 338 28.23 0.51 -2.13
N ASN A 339 29.11 -0.46 -2.41
CA ASN A 339 28.71 -1.75 -2.97
C ASN A 339 27.77 -2.53 -2.04
N ASP A 340 28.02 -2.50 -0.73
CA ASP A 340 27.14 -3.13 0.27
C ASP A 340 25.75 -2.47 0.27
N ILE A 341 25.68 -1.13 0.26
CA ILE A 341 24.43 -0.37 0.17
C ILE A 341 23.68 -0.70 -1.13
N VAL A 342 24.38 -0.76 -2.26
CA VAL A 342 23.78 -1.06 -3.57
C VAL A 342 23.22 -2.47 -3.62
N SER A 343 23.89 -3.43 -2.98
CA SER A 343 23.37 -4.79 -2.80
C SER A 343 22.06 -4.79 -2.00
N ASP A 344 22.00 -4.04 -0.90
CA ASP A 344 20.78 -3.91 -0.09
C ASP A 344 19.64 -3.24 -0.87
N ILE A 345 19.94 -2.20 -1.65
CA ILE A 345 18.97 -1.53 -2.53
C ILE A 345 18.44 -2.52 -3.58
N ASN A 346 19.28 -3.38 -4.15
CA ASN A 346 18.84 -4.41 -5.09
C ASN A 346 17.92 -5.45 -4.44
N ASN A 347 18.22 -5.88 -3.22
CA ASN A 347 17.33 -6.79 -2.47
C ASN A 347 15.96 -6.13 -2.20
N GLN A 348 15.95 -4.85 -1.80
CA GLN A 348 14.70 -4.10 -1.60
C GLN A 348 13.92 -3.95 -2.91
N ARG A 349 14.61 -3.69 -4.03
CA ARG A 349 14.00 -3.64 -5.37
C ARG A 349 13.25 -4.93 -5.69
N GLU A 350 13.84 -6.10 -5.40
CA GLU A 350 13.19 -7.39 -5.66
C GLU A 350 11.91 -7.57 -4.83
N VAL A 351 11.94 -7.18 -3.55
CA VAL A 351 10.75 -7.21 -2.68
C VAL A 351 9.65 -6.30 -3.22
N ILE A 352 9.99 -5.09 -3.68
CA ILE A 352 9.02 -4.17 -4.28
C ILE A 352 8.47 -4.77 -5.59
N ASN A 353 9.32 -5.40 -6.40
CA ASN A 353 8.91 -6.06 -7.63
C ASN A 353 7.86 -7.16 -7.37
N GLU A 354 8.05 -7.98 -6.33
CA GLU A 354 7.06 -8.98 -5.92
C GLU A 354 5.74 -8.33 -5.47
N ALA A 355 5.81 -7.25 -4.69
CA ALA A 355 4.62 -6.51 -4.26
C ALA A 355 3.83 -5.92 -5.45
N VAL A 356 4.53 -5.44 -6.49
CA VAL A 356 3.93 -4.93 -7.73
C VAL A 356 3.21 -6.04 -8.50
N LEU A 357 3.82 -7.23 -8.61
CA LEU A 357 3.16 -8.38 -9.25
C LEU A 357 1.88 -8.79 -8.50
N ASN A 358 1.92 -8.79 -7.17
CA ASN A 358 0.74 -9.06 -6.35
C ASN A 358 -0.34 -7.98 -6.51
N LEU A 359 0.03 -6.71 -6.57
CA LEU A 359 -0.92 -5.61 -6.81
C LEU A 359 -1.58 -5.71 -8.18
N SER A 360 -0.84 -6.12 -9.21
CA SER A 360 -1.38 -6.36 -10.55
C SER A 360 -2.44 -7.47 -10.52
N ALA A 361 -2.15 -8.59 -9.84
CA ALA A 361 -3.10 -9.68 -9.70
C ALA A 361 -4.37 -9.25 -8.94
N ILE A 362 -4.23 -8.46 -7.87
CA ILE A 362 -5.37 -7.92 -7.11
C ILE A 362 -6.21 -6.98 -7.98
N SER A 363 -5.59 -6.14 -8.81
CA SER A 363 -6.32 -5.27 -9.74
C SER A 363 -7.15 -6.07 -10.74
N GLU A 364 -6.58 -7.15 -11.31
CA GLU A 364 -7.31 -8.04 -12.22
C GLU A 364 -8.46 -8.78 -11.50
N GLU A 365 -8.21 -9.28 -10.29
CA GLU A 365 -9.24 -9.95 -9.48
C GLU A 365 -10.38 -9.00 -9.10
N ASN A 366 -10.07 -7.75 -8.73
CA ASN A 366 -11.06 -6.73 -8.45
C ASN A 366 -11.89 -6.39 -9.68
N ALA A 367 -11.27 -6.29 -10.86
CA ALA A 367 -11.98 -6.05 -12.12
C ALA A 367 -12.93 -7.22 -12.45
N ALA A 368 -12.47 -8.46 -12.34
CA ALA A 368 -13.29 -9.65 -12.57
C ALA A 368 -14.45 -9.74 -11.56
N SER A 369 -14.17 -9.58 -10.27
CA SER A 369 -15.19 -9.58 -9.21
C SER A 369 -16.22 -8.47 -9.40
N SER A 370 -15.80 -7.28 -9.84
CA SER A 370 -16.73 -6.18 -10.15
C SER A 370 -17.66 -6.54 -11.30
N GLN A 371 -17.15 -7.21 -12.34
CA GLN A 371 -17.98 -7.70 -13.46
C GLN A 371 -19.01 -8.74 -13.00
N GLU A 372 -18.64 -9.68 -12.14
CA GLU A 372 -19.56 -10.68 -11.58
C GLU A 372 -20.66 -10.04 -10.72
N VAL A 373 -20.30 -9.05 -9.90
CA VAL A 373 -21.29 -8.31 -9.11
C VAL A 373 -22.21 -7.49 -10.01
N MET A 374 -21.69 -6.85 -11.07
CA MET A 374 -22.53 -6.15 -12.05
C MET A 374 -23.55 -7.08 -12.69
N ALA A 375 -23.14 -8.28 -13.13
CA ALA A 375 -24.06 -9.27 -13.68
C ALA A 375 -25.15 -9.68 -12.66
N SER A 376 -24.77 -9.86 -11.39
CA SER A 376 -25.70 -10.15 -10.30
C SER A 376 -26.69 -9.00 -10.05
N VAL A 377 -26.24 -7.75 -10.18
CA VAL A 377 -27.10 -6.56 -10.06
C VAL A 377 -28.10 -6.47 -11.21
N GLU A 378 -27.69 -6.82 -12.43
CA GLU A 378 -28.60 -6.90 -13.58
C GLU A 378 -29.68 -7.96 -13.37
N GLU A 379 -29.30 -9.14 -12.89
CA GLU A 379 -30.27 -10.21 -12.55
C GLU A 379 -31.23 -9.78 -11.43
N LEU A 380 -30.70 -9.18 -10.37
CA LEU A 380 -31.52 -8.65 -9.26
C LEU A 380 -32.52 -7.60 -9.75
N ASN A 381 -32.11 -6.69 -10.64
CA ASN A 381 -33.02 -5.70 -11.22
C ASN A 381 -34.16 -6.35 -12.02
N SER A 382 -33.87 -7.44 -12.75
CA SER A 382 -34.91 -8.21 -13.44
C SER A 382 -35.89 -8.85 -12.45
N ILE A 383 -35.39 -9.46 -11.38
CA ILE A 383 -36.23 -10.06 -10.33
C ILE A 383 -37.11 -9.00 -9.66
N VAL A 384 -36.55 -7.84 -9.33
CA VAL A 384 -37.29 -6.72 -8.72
C VAL A 384 -38.46 -6.28 -9.60
N SER A 385 -38.23 -6.15 -10.92
CA SER A 385 -39.30 -5.81 -11.87
C SER A 385 -40.41 -6.87 -11.88
N ILE A 386 -40.05 -8.16 -11.88
CA ILE A 386 -41.02 -9.25 -11.86
C ILE A 386 -41.85 -9.23 -10.56
N VAL A 387 -41.21 -8.95 -9.42
CA VAL A 387 -41.90 -8.88 -8.12
C VAL A 387 -42.87 -7.70 -8.07
N ASP A 388 -42.49 -6.53 -8.60
CA ASP A 388 -43.38 -5.37 -8.68
C ASP A 388 -44.58 -5.63 -9.61
N ASP A 389 -44.35 -6.25 -10.77
CA ASP A 389 -45.42 -6.66 -11.69
C ASP A 389 -46.40 -7.64 -11.02
N LYS A 390 -45.88 -8.64 -10.28
CA LYS A 390 -46.70 -9.61 -9.56
C LYS A 390 -47.46 -8.99 -8.39
N ALA A 391 -46.88 -8.00 -7.72
CA ALA A 391 -47.57 -7.21 -6.70
C ALA A 391 -48.74 -6.44 -7.32
N SER A 392 -48.54 -5.80 -8.48
CA SER A 392 -49.59 -5.08 -9.21
C SER A 392 -50.72 -6.01 -9.67
N GLU A 393 -50.37 -7.19 -10.20
CA GLU A 393 -51.35 -8.21 -10.60
C GLU A 393 -52.19 -8.69 -9.40
N LEU A 394 -51.55 -8.94 -8.25
CA LEU A 394 -52.23 -9.32 -7.01
C LEU A 394 -53.14 -8.20 -6.49
N GLU A 395 -52.72 -6.94 -6.57
CA GLU A 395 -53.57 -5.80 -6.20
C GLU A 395 -54.82 -5.75 -7.08
N LYS A 396 -54.66 -5.94 -8.39
CA LYS A 396 -55.77 -5.96 -9.35
C LYS A 396 -56.74 -7.11 -9.05
N MET A 397 -56.25 -8.34 -8.86
CA MET A 397 -57.09 -9.49 -8.53
C MET A 397 -57.89 -9.29 -7.25
N ASN A 398 -57.31 -8.67 -6.22
CA ASN A 398 -58.05 -8.39 -4.99
C ASN A 398 -59.08 -7.26 -5.14
N LYS A 399 -58.81 -6.26 -5.98
CA LYS A 399 -59.83 -5.25 -6.34
C LYS A 399 -61.02 -5.89 -7.05
N GLU A 400 -60.77 -6.76 -8.03
CA GLU A 400 -61.81 -7.53 -8.73
C GLU A 400 -62.58 -8.45 -7.77
N LEU A 401 -61.90 -9.11 -6.84
CA LEU A 401 -62.54 -9.93 -5.82
C LEU A 401 -63.44 -9.10 -4.88
N ASN A 402 -62.97 -7.93 -4.44
CA ASN A 402 -63.77 -7.02 -3.63
C ASN A 402 -65.02 -6.53 -4.38
N GLU A 403 -64.91 -6.22 -5.67
CA GLU A 403 -66.05 -5.83 -6.51
C GLU A 403 -67.08 -6.96 -6.64
N LEU A 404 -66.64 -8.20 -6.85
CA LEU A 404 -67.52 -9.37 -6.94
C LEU A 404 -68.28 -9.63 -5.62
N VAL A 405 -67.63 -9.36 -4.50
CA VAL A 405 -68.17 -9.64 -3.16
C VAL A 405 -69.00 -8.48 -2.62
N ALA A 406 -68.78 -7.25 -3.11
CA ALA A 406 -69.53 -6.05 -2.73
C ALA A 406 -71.03 -6.09 -3.07
N VAL A 407 -71.46 -7.04 -3.91
CA VAL A 407 -72.88 -7.27 -4.22
C VAL A 407 -73.64 -7.80 -2.99
N PHE A 408 -72.96 -8.46 -2.05
CA PHE A 408 -73.57 -8.97 -0.82
C PHE A 408 -73.62 -7.91 0.27
N ARG A 409 -74.82 -7.65 0.81
CA ARG A 409 -74.99 -6.79 1.98
C ARG A 409 -74.79 -7.60 3.25
N ILE A 410 -73.74 -7.30 4.01
CA ILE A 410 -73.36 -8.05 5.22
C ILE A 410 -73.52 -7.28 6.54
N ASP A 411 -73.74 -5.97 6.45
CA ASP A 411 -73.88 -5.03 7.57
C ASP A 411 -75.17 -4.20 7.48
#